data_AF-X6MEC6-F1
#
_entry.id   AF-X6MEC6-F1
#
_cell.length_a   1.000
_cell.length_b   1.000
_cell.length_c   1.000
_cell.angle_alpha   90.00
_cell.angle_beta   90.00
_cell.angle_gamma   90.00
#
_symmetry.space_group_name_H-M   'P 1'
#
loop_
_entity.id
_entity.type
_entity.pdbx_description
1 polymer ?
#
loop_
_entity_poly.entity_id
_entity_poly.type
_entity_poly.pdbx_seq_one_letter_code
_entity_poly.pdbx_strand_id
1 'polypeptide(L)'
;MNTIRNLSPRLKRIPEKCGPMERLQISALLFHSLIVIAAFPVGRREGLTFFYVETPFFLIFLFYGYVNKANENTCLYVFDETMIREMLMNLFSDEALWQSVLQTKKASSFVQKSRKKTVREAFREFIDDEVLESWEAQGYLYSGQSANMAACIEKLSKLESQSFLDTLKNDVELEFTKSNVDHTDMKSPLEVTVRAKNTGDIMCKVFEINTQTYYREKQEDLKTDLSLDGFHAAHEWTIQPKAQHSFHRVTVKIPLPKELQSKRGVFFVDLFGNGHHSRAVIQRGVMTHIERCTESGHKFVLLDEDHEVIKNASIWMSGHTYQSNTDNGEIHIPFSTKPQTQKIILQRNDDPKFNVLTSFEHKAETYQLQCGFYLDREQMLAKKQATVIVRPGLLLNGNRVTVDLLENVQLFVEVKTMDSRGINKTFDNLKVFDHVESYCTISMPMNVTDVVLRLSCQVTNQSQSSKVDLEKSQSFQINGIHTTNRISCSI
;
A
#
# COMPACT_ATOMS: atom_id res chain seq x y z
N MET A 1 12.98 -38.18 -4.74
CA MET A 1 13.89 -38.38 -5.89
C MET A 1 14.08 -37.01 -6.53
N ASN A 2 15.31 -36.48 -6.44
CA ASN A 2 15.91 -35.31 -7.09
C ASN A 2 15.01 -34.29 -7.82
N THR A 3 14.80 -33.14 -7.20
CA THR A 3 14.60 -31.88 -7.95
C THR A 3 15.15 -30.69 -7.16
N ILE A 4 16.46 -30.69 -6.93
CA ILE A 4 17.22 -29.46 -6.70
C ILE A 4 17.24 -28.75 -8.06
N ARG A 5 16.29 -27.85 -8.31
CA ARG A 5 16.37 -26.96 -9.48
C ARG A 5 17.42 -25.89 -9.18
N ASN A 6 18.59 -26.07 -9.79
CA ASN A 6 19.60 -25.07 -10.12
C ASN A 6 19.87 -24.00 -9.05
N LEU A 7 20.53 -24.38 -7.94
CA LEU A 7 21.47 -23.44 -7.33
C LEU A 7 22.59 -23.19 -8.34
N SER A 8 23.06 -21.95 -8.43
CA SER A 8 24.19 -21.65 -9.30
C SER A 8 25.40 -22.50 -8.88
N PRO A 9 26.24 -22.94 -9.83
CA PRO A 9 27.38 -23.82 -9.55
C PRO A 9 28.42 -23.18 -8.61
N ARG A 10 28.30 -21.88 -8.33
CA ARG A 10 29.22 -21.06 -7.54
C ARG A 10 28.87 -21.02 -6.04
N LEU A 11 27.65 -21.42 -5.65
CA LEU A 11 27.23 -21.54 -4.26
C LEU A 11 27.51 -22.95 -3.74
N LYS A 12 28.14 -23.07 -2.56
CA LYS A 12 28.36 -24.39 -1.93
C LYS A 12 27.01 -24.98 -1.54
N ARG A 13 26.76 -26.24 -1.88
CA ARG A 13 25.62 -26.97 -1.33
C ARG A 13 25.76 -27.03 0.19
N ILE A 14 24.72 -26.60 0.91
CA ILE A 14 24.65 -26.83 2.36
C ILE A 14 24.79 -28.34 2.58
N PRO A 15 25.75 -28.81 3.41
CA PRO A 15 26.01 -30.24 3.57
C PRO A 15 24.76 -30.97 4.05
N GLU A 16 24.46 -32.13 3.46
CA GLU A 16 23.27 -32.94 3.79
C GLU A 16 23.19 -33.35 5.27
N LYS A 17 24.30 -33.26 6.00
CA LYS A 17 24.42 -33.63 7.43
C LYS A 17 23.88 -32.58 8.42
N CYS A 18 23.47 -31.38 8.00
CA CYS A 18 22.84 -30.43 8.91
C CYS A 18 21.36 -30.79 9.15
N GLY A 19 21.00 -30.87 10.44
CA GLY A 19 19.63 -31.14 10.88
C GLY A 19 18.66 -30.00 10.50
N PRO A 20 17.34 -30.24 10.47
CA PRO A 20 16.34 -29.27 10.03
C PRO A 20 16.37 -27.95 10.83
N MET A 21 16.72 -28.00 12.13
CA MET A 21 16.91 -26.82 12.98
C MET A 21 18.16 -26.00 12.62
N GLU A 22 19.28 -26.64 12.28
CA GLU A 22 20.51 -25.94 11.86
C GLU A 22 20.33 -25.28 10.50
N ARG A 23 19.59 -25.92 9.58
CA ARG A 23 19.23 -25.32 8.29
C ARG A 23 18.34 -24.08 8.47
N LEU A 24 17.41 -24.12 9.42
CA LEU A 24 16.57 -22.98 9.79
C LEU A 24 17.37 -21.86 10.45
N GLN A 25 18.38 -22.19 11.26
CA GLN A 25 19.27 -21.21 11.87
C GLN A 25 20.20 -20.57 10.84
N ILE A 26 20.77 -21.34 9.91
CA ILE A 26 21.65 -20.83 8.84
C ILE A 26 20.87 -19.93 7.87
N SER A 27 19.65 -20.32 7.50
CA SER A 27 18.78 -19.48 6.67
C SER A 27 18.32 -18.23 7.42
N ALA A 28 17.93 -18.35 8.70
CA ALA A 28 17.62 -17.19 9.54
C ALA A 28 18.83 -16.27 9.79
N LEU A 29 20.05 -16.82 9.85
CA LEU A 29 21.31 -16.10 10.03
C LEU A 29 21.67 -15.29 8.80
N LEU A 30 21.65 -15.89 7.60
CA LEU A 30 21.84 -15.19 6.32
C LEU A 30 20.79 -14.08 6.16
N PHE A 31 19.52 -14.41 6.44
CA PHE A 31 18.37 -13.52 6.39
C PHE A 31 18.48 -12.34 7.37
N HIS A 32 18.98 -12.55 8.59
CA HIS A 32 19.18 -11.46 9.56
C HIS A 32 20.41 -10.59 9.25
N SER A 33 21.49 -11.15 8.70
CA SER A 33 22.64 -10.35 8.23
C SER A 33 22.29 -9.48 7.03
N LEU A 34 21.48 -9.99 6.09
CA LEU A 34 20.97 -9.25 4.92
C LEU A 34 20.04 -8.08 5.31
N ILE A 35 19.21 -8.29 6.34
CA ILE A 35 18.32 -7.26 6.91
C ILE A 35 19.12 -6.11 7.57
N VAL A 36 20.26 -6.41 8.20
CA VAL A 36 21.11 -5.39 8.87
C VAL A 36 21.91 -4.54 7.87
N ILE A 37 22.39 -5.15 6.77
CA ILE A 37 23.17 -4.43 5.73
C ILE A 37 22.29 -3.45 4.94
N ALA A 38 21.00 -3.75 4.77
CA ALA A 38 20.04 -2.86 4.11
C ALA A 38 19.54 -1.70 5.02
N ALA A 39 19.95 -1.66 6.29
CA ALA A 39 19.30 -0.84 7.31
C ALA A 39 20.28 0.08 8.08
N PHE A 40 21.07 0.94 7.41
CA PHE A 40 21.62 2.17 8.04
C PHE A 40 22.13 3.19 6.98
N PRO A 41 21.92 4.52 7.11
CA PRO A 41 20.94 5.27 7.91
C PRO A 41 19.96 6.12 7.06
N VAL A 42 18.69 6.19 7.48
CA VAL A 42 17.79 7.34 7.23
C VAL A 42 17.27 7.83 8.59
N GLY A 43 17.19 9.15 8.76
CA GLY A 43 16.99 9.84 10.03
C GLY A 43 15.63 9.60 10.71
N ARG A 44 15.63 9.87 12.02
CA ARG A 44 14.48 9.87 12.94
C ARG A 44 13.34 10.79 12.46
N ARG A 45 12.09 10.32 12.59
CA ARG A 45 10.90 11.14 12.86
C ARG A 45 9.97 10.42 13.85
N GLU A 46 9.40 11.18 14.78
CA GLU A 46 8.46 10.76 15.84
C GLU A 46 7.01 11.13 15.48
N GLY A 47 6.04 10.30 15.90
CA GLY A 47 4.57 10.52 15.89
C GLY A 47 3.89 10.17 14.54
N LEU A 48 2.85 9.35 14.40
CA LEU A 48 1.81 8.79 15.28
C LEU A 48 1.38 7.39 14.76
N THR A 49 0.81 6.60 15.68
CA THR A 49 0.54 5.16 15.65
C THR A 49 -0.30 4.60 14.50
N PHE A 50 0.36 3.91 13.57
CA PHE A 50 -0.11 2.66 12.99
C PHE A 50 0.68 1.51 13.63
N PHE A 51 0.12 0.30 13.73
CA PHE A 51 0.91 -0.91 14.05
C PHE A 51 1.87 -1.19 12.89
N TYR A 52 2.91 -0.38 12.77
CA TYR A 52 4.03 -0.56 11.87
C TYR A 52 5.03 -1.44 12.59
N VAL A 53 5.27 -2.63 12.07
CA VAL A 53 6.37 -3.48 12.51
C VAL A 53 7.66 -2.76 12.11
N GLU A 54 8.26 -2.04 13.06
CA GLU A 54 9.61 -1.48 12.96
C GLU A 54 10.61 -2.63 12.74
N THR A 55 10.87 -2.99 11.50
CA THR A 55 12.03 -3.80 11.07
C THR A 55 12.05 -3.89 9.54
N PRO A 56 13.22 -4.13 8.91
CA PRO A 56 13.37 -4.19 7.46
C PRO A 56 12.75 -5.50 6.92
N PHE A 57 11.42 -5.55 6.86
CA PHE A 57 10.67 -6.69 6.35
C PHE A 57 10.60 -6.73 4.82
N PHE A 58 11.20 -5.75 4.11
CA PHE A 58 11.13 -5.70 2.64
C PHE A 58 12.19 -6.55 1.91
N LEU A 59 13.24 -7.03 2.58
CA LEU A 59 14.16 -8.04 2.01
C LEU A 59 13.65 -9.49 2.21
N ILE A 60 12.60 -9.68 3.00
CA ILE A 60 12.11 -11.00 3.41
C ILE A 60 11.43 -11.74 2.26
N PHE A 61 10.85 -11.02 1.30
CA PHE A 61 10.15 -11.63 0.17
C PHE A 61 11.06 -12.06 -0.99
N LEU A 62 12.28 -11.52 -1.11
CA LEU A 62 13.20 -11.89 -2.20
C LEU A 62 14.03 -13.15 -1.91
N PHE A 63 14.06 -13.62 -0.67
CA PHE A 63 14.70 -14.90 -0.29
C PHE A 63 13.71 -16.04 -0.02
N TYR A 64 12.39 -15.76 0.00
CA TYR A 64 11.34 -16.76 0.16
C TYR A 64 10.44 -16.80 -1.08
N GLY A 65 10.66 -17.79 -1.95
CA GLY A 65 9.66 -18.15 -2.94
C GLY A 65 8.47 -18.80 -2.25
N TYR A 66 7.33 -18.11 -2.21
CA TYR A 66 6.06 -18.70 -1.76
C TYR A 66 5.54 -19.63 -2.86
N VAL A 67 5.81 -20.94 -2.76
CA VAL A 67 5.04 -21.95 -3.50
C VAL A 67 3.90 -22.38 -2.61
N ASN A 68 2.71 -21.83 -2.83
CA ASN A 68 1.49 -22.44 -2.33
C ASN A 68 1.13 -23.60 -3.25
N LYS A 69 1.56 -24.81 -2.91
CA LYS A 69 0.84 -26.02 -3.34
C LYS A 69 0.72 -26.92 -2.13
N ALA A 70 -0.53 -27.13 -1.72
CA ALA A 70 -0.95 -28.02 -0.66
C ALA A 70 -0.17 -29.34 -0.71
N ASN A 71 0.40 -29.71 0.44
CA ASN A 71 1.11 -30.95 0.74
C ASN A 71 2.54 -31.05 0.18
N GLU A 72 3.51 -30.45 0.87
CA GLU A 72 4.80 -31.06 1.26
C GLU A 72 5.67 -30.02 2.03
N ASN A 73 6.29 -30.44 3.14
CA ASN A 73 7.15 -29.61 4.02
C ASN A 73 8.51 -29.27 3.38
N THR A 74 8.52 -28.58 2.25
CA THR A 74 9.75 -28.19 1.53
C THR A 74 9.81 -26.69 1.30
N CYS A 75 10.55 -25.98 2.15
CA CYS A 75 10.99 -24.61 1.86
C CYS A 75 12.09 -24.66 0.80
N LEU A 76 11.82 -24.13 -0.39
CA LEU A 76 12.82 -23.93 -1.45
C LEU A 76 13.43 -22.54 -1.32
N TYR A 77 14.69 -22.47 -0.90
CA TYR A 77 15.47 -21.25 -0.89
C TYR A 77 16.04 -21.01 -2.30
N VAL A 78 15.52 -20.00 -3.00
CA VAL A 78 16.12 -19.52 -4.26
C VAL A 78 17.00 -18.33 -3.91
N PHE A 79 18.31 -18.56 -3.90
CA PHE A 79 19.30 -17.50 -3.70
C PHE A 79 19.58 -16.86 -5.06
N ASP A 80 19.26 -15.59 -5.23
CA ASP A 80 19.68 -14.83 -6.41
C ASP A 80 21.17 -14.49 -6.30
N GLU A 81 22.00 -15.16 -7.09
CA GLU A 81 23.45 -14.94 -7.14
C GLU A 81 23.80 -13.48 -7.42
N THR A 82 23.01 -12.78 -8.25
CA THR A 82 23.30 -11.39 -8.60
C THR A 82 23.13 -10.45 -7.41
N MET A 83 22.11 -10.68 -6.58
CA MET A 83 21.88 -9.91 -5.36
C MET A 83 22.98 -10.16 -4.31
N ILE A 84 23.38 -11.41 -4.12
CA ILE A 84 24.46 -11.77 -3.19
C ILE A 84 25.79 -11.17 -3.65
N ARG A 85 26.07 -11.24 -4.96
CA ARG A 85 27.25 -10.63 -5.56
C ARG A 85 27.29 -9.13 -5.30
N GLU A 86 26.23 -8.39 -5.65
CA GLU A 86 26.20 -6.93 -5.42
C GLU A 86 26.37 -6.55 -3.95
N MET A 87 25.74 -7.29 -3.02
CA MET A 87 25.94 -7.07 -1.59
C MET A 87 27.40 -7.26 -1.17
N LEU A 88 28.02 -8.37 -1.58
CA LEU A 88 29.42 -8.66 -1.25
C LEU A 88 30.37 -7.68 -1.93
N MET A 89 30.09 -7.26 -3.16
CA MET A 89 30.86 -6.22 -3.84
C MET A 89 30.89 -4.92 -3.04
N ASN A 90 29.75 -4.47 -2.52
CA ASN A 90 29.70 -3.29 -1.67
C ASN A 90 30.54 -3.47 -0.38
N LEU A 91 30.43 -4.63 0.27
CA LEU A 91 31.20 -4.97 1.48
C LEU A 91 32.71 -5.04 1.24
N PHE A 92 33.15 -5.57 0.09
CA PHE A 92 34.57 -5.61 -0.27
C PHE A 92 35.10 -4.24 -0.68
N SER A 93 34.25 -3.39 -1.26
CA SER A 93 34.65 -2.05 -1.71
C SER A 93 34.75 -1.02 -0.58
N ASP A 94 34.07 -1.23 0.55
CA ASP A 94 34.02 -0.30 1.68
C ASP A 94 34.27 -1.01 3.02
N GLU A 95 35.49 -0.86 3.53
CA GLU A 95 35.90 -1.46 4.80
C GLU A 95 35.11 -0.88 6.00
N ALA A 96 34.72 0.39 5.96
CA ALA A 96 33.93 1.01 7.02
C ALA A 96 32.54 0.38 7.10
N LEU A 97 31.97 0.00 5.95
CA LEU A 97 30.70 -0.71 5.88
C LEU A 97 30.80 -2.07 6.58
N TRP A 98 31.87 -2.84 6.33
CA TRP A 98 32.10 -4.09 7.06
C TRP A 98 32.27 -3.88 8.57
N GLN A 99 33.04 -2.87 8.99
CA GLN A 99 33.20 -2.55 10.42
C GLN A 99 31.87 -2.16 11.09
N SER A 100 31.00 -1.43 10.39
CA SER A 100 29.68 -1.07 10.91
C SER A 100 28.80 -2.32 11.10
N VAL A 101 28.87 -3.28 10.18
CA VAL A 101 28.18 -4.57 10.30
C VAL A 101 28.64 -5.30 11.56
N LEU A 102 29.95 -5.38 11.80
CA LEU A 102 30.53 -6.04 12.98
C LEU A 102 30.08 -5.44 14.32
N GLN A 103 29.80 -4.14 14.37
CA GLN A 103 29.38 -3.42 15.58
C GLN A 103 27.89 -3.62 15.93
N THR A 104 27.10 -4.21 15.03
CA THR A 104 25.68 -4.38 15.25
C THR A 104 25.41 -5.49 16.28
N LYS A 105 24.58 -5.22 17.31
CA LYS A 105 24.24 -6.14 18.42
C LYS A 105 23.75 -7.54 18.00
N LYS A 106 23.30 -7.71 16.74
CA LYS A 106 22.82 -8.99 16.18
C LYS A 106 23.86 -9.69 15.28
N ALA A 107 24.74 -8.94 14.62
CA ALA A 107 25.84 -9.50 13.84
C ALA A 107 26.96 -10.06 14.74
N SER A 108 27.06 -9.54 15.97
CA SER A 108 27.97 -10.04 16.99
C SER A 108 27.74 -11.53 17.32
N SER A 109 26.52 -12.06 17.29
CA SER A 109 26.34 -13.51 17.53
C SER A 109 26.87 -14.40 16.40
N PHE A 110 26.97 -13.88 15.16
CA PHE A 110 27.44 -14.63 13.99
C PHE A 110 28.96 -14.50 13.80
N VAL A 111 29.48 -13.28 13.87
CA VAL A 111 30.89 -12.99 13.58
C VAL A 111 31.77 -13.09 14.82
N GLN A 112 31.26 -12.68 15.99
CA GLN A 112 32.01 -12.65 17.25
C GLN A 112 32.14 -14.05 17.87
N LYS A 113 31.18 -14.98 17.64
CA LYS A 113 31.31 -16.41 18.01
C LYS A 113 32.26 -17.19 17.10
N SER A 114 32.38 -16.81 15.84
CA SER A 114 33.17 -17.54 14.83
C SER A 114 34.61 -17.04 14.67
N ARG A 115 35.00 -15.93 15.36
CA ARG A 115 36.32 -15.27 15.28
C ARG A 115 36.72 -14.80 13.86
N LYS A 116 35.77 -14.73 12.93
CA LYS A 116 36.00 -14.35 11.53
C LYS A 116 36.17 -12.83 11.46
N LYS A 117 37.29 -12.34 10.93
CA LYS A 117 37.63 -10.90 10.90
C LYS A 117 37.35 -10.26 9.55
N THR A 118 37.40 -11.05 8.48
CA THR A 118 37.23 -10.57 7.11
C THR A 118 35.90 -11.04 6.52
N VAL A 119 35.39 -10.29 5.53
CA VAL A 119 34.20 -10.67 4.75
C VAL A 119 34.42 -12.06 4.13
N ARG A 120 35.61 -12.35 3.58
CA ARG A 120 35.92 -13.66 2.99
C ARG A 120 35.82 -14.81 3.98
N GLU A 121 36.36 -14.67 5.18
CA GLU A 121 36.23 -15.70 6.23
C GLU A 121 34.76 -15.97 6.59
N ALA A 122 33.95 -14.90 6.69
CA ALA A 122 32.52 -14.96 7.00
C ALA A 122 31.75 -15.82 5.99
N PHE A 123 32.04 -15.65 4.69
CA PHE A 123 31.24 -16.25 3.62
C PHE A 123 31.85 -17.51 2.97
N ARG A 124 33.11 -17.87 3.29
CA ARG A 124 33.80 -19.07 2.74
C ARG A 124 33.07 -20.39 2.97
N GLU A 125 32.26 -20.49 4.03
CA GLU A 125 31.46 -21.70 4.30
C GLU A 125 30.28 -21.87 3.34
N PHE A 126 29.83 -20.78 2.70
CA PHE A 126 28.63 -20.74 1.87
C PHE A 126 28.93 -20.59 0.38
N ILE A 127 30.06 -19.99 0.04
CA ILE A 127 30.44 -19.65 -1.34
C ILE A 127 31.79 -20.32 -1.65
N ASP A 128 31.97 -20.74 -2.90
CA ASP A 128 33.24 -21.27 -3.38
C ASP A 128 34.38 -20.26 -3.14
N ASP A 129 35.53 -20.72 -2.64
CA ASP A 129 36.59 -19.80 -2.23
C ASP A 129 37.25 -19.10 -3.43
N GLU A 130 37.26 -19.73 -4.62
CA GLU A 130 37.77 -19.11 -5.85
C GLU A 130 36.83 -17.99 -6.34
N VAL A 131 35.52 -18.23 -6.26
CA VAL A 131 34.50 -17.21 -6.58
C VAL A 131 34.57 -16.04 -5.61
N LEU A 132 34.76 -16.35 -4.33
CA LEU A 132 34.85 -15.34 -3.28
C LEU A 132 36.14 -14.52 -3.40
N GLU A 133 37.25 -15.15 -3.78
CA GLU A 133 38.51 -14.45 -4.08
C GLU A 133 38.39 -13.57 -5.34
N SER A 134 37.70 -14.05 -6.37
CA SER A 134 37.37 -13.25 -7.57
C SER A 134 36.56 -12.00 -7.17
N TRP A 135 35.51 -12.17 -6.36
CA TRP A 135 34.66 -11.06 -5.92
C TRP A 135 35.37 -10.08 -4.99
N GLU A 136 36.23 -10.58 -4.11
CA GLU A 136 37.08 -9.75 -3.24
C GLU A 136 38.04 -8.89 -4.08
N ALA A 137 38.72 -9.49 -5.05
CA ALA A 137 39.62 -8.76 -5.95
C ALA A 137 38.87 -7.73 -6.80
N GLN A 138 37.68 -8.07 -7.30
CA GLN A 138 36.83 -7.14 -8.04
C GLN A 138 36.33 -5.98 -7.17
N GLY A 139 35.86 -6.26 -5.94
CA GLY A 139 35.42 -5.23 -4.99
C GLY A 139 36.54 -4.28 -4.57
N TYR A 140 37.76 -4.81 -4.37
CA TYR A 140 38.94 -3.99 -4.11
C TYR A 140 39.23 -3.04 -5.29
N LEU A 141 39.17 -3.53 -6.53
CA LEU A 141 39.33 -2.67 -7.71
C LEU A 141 38.22 -1.61 -7.80
N TYR A 142 37.00 -1.93 -7.38
CA TYR A 142 35.92 -0.93 -7.35
C TYR A 142 36.11 0.16 -6.29
N SER A 143 36.81 -0.12 -5.19
CA SER A 143 37.03 0.84 -4.08
C SER A 143 37.86 2.08 -4.46
N GLY A 144 38.62 2.02 -5.57
CA GLY A 144 39.56 3.08 -5.94
C GLY A 144 40.91 3.04 -5.22
N GLN A 145 41.17 2.04 -4.37
CA GLN A 145 42.43 1.88 -3.66
C GLN A 145 43.55 1.38 -4.60
N SER A 146 44.69 2.07 -4.64
CA SER A 146 45.80 1.75 -5.53
C SER A 146 46.85 0.78 -4.96
N ALA A 147 46.91 0.59 -3.64
CA ALA A 147 48.01 -0.12 -2.96
C ALA A 147 48.25 -1.56 -3.44
N ASN A 148 47.17 -2.34 -3.66
CA ASN A 148 47.23 -3.74 -4.10
C ASN A 148 46.66 -3.96 -5.51
N MET A 149 46.49 -2.90 -6.30
CA MET A 149 45.80 -2.94 -7.59
C MET A 149 46.42 -3.95 -8.56
N ALA A 150 47.75 -3.96 -8.70
CA ALA A 150 48.45 -4.88 -9.61
C ALA A 150 48.24 -6.35 -9.24
N ALA A 151 48.27 -6.67 -7.93
CA ALA A 151 48.02 -8.02 -7.43
C ALA A 151 46.57 -8.45 -7.66
N CYS A 152 45.60 -7.56 -7.46
CA CYS A 152 44.19 -7.85 -7.75
C CYS A 152 43.92 -8.08 -9.24
N ILE A 153 44.59 -7.31 -10.13
CA ILE A 153 44.52 -7.52 -11.58
C ILE A 153 45.12 -8.89 -11.95
N GLU A 154 46.30 -9.24 -11.44
CA GLU A 154 46.92 -10.54 -11.70
C GLU A 154 46.07 -11.71 -11.18
N LYS A 155 45.41 -11.54 -10.02
CA LYS A 155 44.49 -12.55 -9.49
C LYS A 155 43.27 -12.74 -10.38
N LEU A 156 42.62 -11.66 -10.79
CA LEU A 156 41.43 -11.73 -11.66
C LEU A 156 41.75 -12.28 -13.05
N SER A 157 42.94 -12.00 -13.60
CA SER A 157 43.33 -12.55 -14.91
C SER A 157 43.50 -14.06 -14.87
N LYS A 158 43.92 -14.62 -13.72
CA LYS A 158 44.06 -16.07 -13.48
C LYS A 158 42.73 -16.76 -13.18
N LEU A 159 41.88 -16.13 -12.36
CA LEU A 159 40.62 -16.75 -11.88
C LEU A 159 39.47 -16.68 -12.88
N GLU A 160 39.36 -15.60 -13.65
CA GLU A 160 38.28 -15.42 -14.63
C GLU A 160 38.85 -15.51 -16.06
N SER A 161 39.43 -14.41 -16.58
CA SER A 161 40.11 -14.33 -17.87
C SER A 161 40.63 -12.91 -18.15
N GLN A 162 41.50 -12.75 -19.15
CA GLN A 162 41.94 -11.43 -19.61
C GLN A 162 40.80 -10.61 -20.24
N SER A 163 39.90 -11.26 -20.99
CA SER A 163 38.75 -10.57 -21.59
C SER A 163 37.79 -10.01 -20.54
N PHE A 164 37.57 -10.74 -19.44
CA PHE A 164 36.78 -10.25 -18.31
C PHE A 164 37.36 -8.97 -17.71
N LEU A 165 38.69 -8.91 -17.54
CA LEU A 165 39.37 -7.72 -17.05
C LEU A 165 39.27 -6.53 -18.01
N ASP A 166 39.40 -6.78 -19.31
CA ASP A 166 39.27 -5.72 -20.32
C ASP A 166 37.84 -5.17 -20.34
N THR A 167 36.83 -6.04 -20.22
CA THR A 167 35.44 -5.61 -20.01
C THR A 167 35.32 -4.79 -18.73
N LEU A 168 35.79 -5.30 -17.60
CA LEU A 168 35.72 -4.62 -16.31
C LEU A 168 36.39 -3.24 -16.34
N LYS A 169 37.53 -3.11 -17.03
CA LYS A 169 38.28 -1.87 -17.15
C LYS A 169 37.58 -0.83 -18.01
N ASN A 170 36.97 -1.25 -19.11
CA ASN A 170 36.38 -0.35 -20.11
C ASN A 170 34.89 -0.10 -19.91
N ASP A 171 34.23 -0.94 -19.11
CA ASP A 171 32.80 -0.84 -18.83
C ASP A 171 32.45 0.49 -18.17
N VAL A 172 31.35 1.08 -18.64
CA VAL A 172 30.84 2.38 -18.23
C VAL A 172 29.56 2.17 -17.45
N GLU A 173 29.53 2.68 -16.23
CA GLU A 173 28.37 2.56 -15.35
C GLU A 173 27.89 3.94 -14.97
N LEU A 174 26.61 4.21 -15.16
CA LEU A 174 25.94 5.44 -14.75
C LEU A 174 24.53 5.09 -14.27
N GLU A 175 24.37 4.90 -12.96
CA GLU A 175 23.11 4.42 -12.39
C GLU A 175 22.77 5.15 -11.09
N PHE A 176 21.49 5.48 -10.93
CA PHE A 176 20.96 5.95 -9.65
C PHE A 176 21.03 4.83 -8.62
N THR A 177 21.54 5.13 -7.43
CA THR A 177 21.60 4.15 -6.34
C THR A 177 20.22 3.86 -5.77
N LYS A 178 20.00 2.62 -5.31
CA LYS A 178 18.74 2.20 -4.65
C LYS A 178 18.45 2.92 -3.32
N SER A 179 19.40 3.68 -2.79
CA SER A 179 19.20 4.52 -1.60
C SER A 179 18.47 5.83 -1.88
N ASN A 180 18.28 6.19 -3.15
CA ASN A 180 17.46 7.34 -3.51
C ASN A 180 16.00 7.07 -3.17
N VAL A 181 15.34 8.07 -2.61
CA VAL A 181 13.91 8.01 -2.31
C VAL A 181 13.12 8.59 -3.47
N ASP A 182 12.08 7.90 -3.89
CA ASP A 182 11.17 8.39 -4.95
C ASP A 182 10.34 9.58 -4.47
N HIS A 183 10.08 9.65 -3.16
CA HIS A 183 9.35 10.72 -2.49
C HIS A 183 10.24 11.39 -1.43
N THR A 184 10.41 12.70 -1.53
CA THR A 184 11.19 13.51 -0.59
C THR A 184 10.27 14.49 0.12
N ASP A 185 10.43 14.61 1.44
CA ASP A 185 9.73 15.62 2.22
C ASP A 185 10.30 17.03 1.96
N MET A 186 9.63 18.07 2.47
CA MET A 186 10.10 19.45 2.31
C MET A 186 11.27 19.83 3.24
N LYS A 187 11.61 18.99 4.23
CA LYS A 187 12.60 19.31 5.28
C LYS A 187 13.99 18.76 4.96
N SER A 188 14.05 17.68 4.21
CA SER A 188 15.27 17.00 3.78
C SER A 188 15.87 17.66 2.53
N PRO A 189 17.20 17.62 2.39
CA PRO A 189 17.86 18.14 1.21
C PRO A 189 17.45 17.32 -0.02
N LEU A 190 17.09 18.00 -1.10
CA LEU A 190 16.85 17.38 -2.40
C LEU A 190 18.20 17.04 -3.03
N GLU A 191 18.63 15.79 -2.89
CA GLU A 191 19.84 15.25 -3.49
C GLU A 191 19.59 13.87 -4.08
N VAL A 192 20.35 13.53 -5.13
CA VAL A 192 20.39 12.19 -5.69
C VAL A 192 21.79 11.62 -5.59
N THR A 193 21.88 10.33 -5.30
CA THR A 193 23.11 9.58 -5.23
C THR A 193 23.23 8.68 -6.45
N VAL A 194 24.40 8.74 -7.11
CA VAL A 194 24.65 8.07 -8.39
C VAL A 194 25.94 7.27 -8.29
N ARG A 195 25.92 6.05 -8.81
CA ARG A 195 27.12 5.23 -9.02
C ARG A 195 27.65 5.51 -10.43
N ALA A 196 28.91 5.92 -10.51
CA ALA A 196 29.57 6.29 -11.75
C ALA A 196 30.91 5.57 -11.92
N LYS A 197 31.17 5.02 -13.10
CA LYS A 197 32.46 4.44 -13.50
C LYS A 197 32.71 4.74 -14.98
N ASN A 198 33.89 5.25 -15.30
CA ASN A 198 34.30 5.60 -16.67
C ASN A 198 33.31 6.50 -17.43
N THR A 199 32.54 7.33 -16.73
CA THR A 199 31.50 8.18 -17.32
C THR A 199 32.06 9.45 -17.98
N GLY A 200 33.30 9.81 -17.67
CA GLY A 200 33.81 11.15 -17.93
C GLY A 200 32.95 12.21 -17.23
N ASP A 201 32.76 13.33 -17.90
CA ASP A 201 31.88 14.41 -17.48
C ASP A 201 30.40 13.96 -17.54
N ILE A 202 29.68 14.07 -16.41
CA ILE A 202 28.26 13.75 -16.32
C ILE A 202 27.47 15.03 -16.51
N MET A 203 26.72 15.13 -17.60
CA MET A 203 25.75 16.20 -17.83
C MET A 203 24.43 15.85 -17.14
N CYS A 204 24.02 16.70 -16.21
CA CYS A 204 22.77 16.59 -15.45
C CYS A 204 21.74 17.55 -16.03
N LYS A 205 20.54 17.06 -16.35
CA LYS A 205 19.40 17.86 -16.78
C LYS A 205 18.21 17.59 -15.87
N VAL A 206 17.60 18.65 -15.38
CA VAL A 206 16.41 18.57 -14.53
C VAL A 206 15.23 19.19 -15.26
N PHE A 207 14.16 18.41 -15.40
CA PHE A 207 12.90 18.85 -16.01
C PHE A 207 11.83 18.95 -14.92
N GLU A 208 11.16 20.11 -14.84
CA GLU A 208 10.01 20.31 -13.95
C GLU A 208 8.73 19.99 -14.74
N ILE A 209 7.95 19.03 -14.24
CA ILE A 209 6.70 18.65 -14.91
C ILE A 209 5.54 19.46 -14.34
N ASN A 210 4.77 20.10 -15.23
CA ASN A 210 3.48 20.67 -14.86
C ASN A 210 2.46 19.55 -14.62
N THR A 211 2.41 19.08 -13.37
CA THR A 211 1.52 18.00 -12.94
C THR A 211 0.04 18.32 -13.17
N GLN A 212 -0.35 19.60 -13.12
CA GLN A 212 -1.74 20.01 -13.35
C GLN A 212 -2.20 19.67 -14.76
N THR A 213 -1.44 20.11 -15.77
CA THR A 213 -1.77 19.86 -17.18
C THR A 213 -1.66 18.38 -17.49
N TYR A 214 -0.57 17.74 -17.05
CA TYR A 214 -0.32 16.34 -17.31
C TYR A 214 -1.44 15.42 -16.79
N TYR A 215 -1.83 15.57 -15.52
CA TYR A 215 -2.87 14.72 -14.95
C TYR A 215 -4.27 15.01 -15.50
N ARG A 216 -4.56 16.26 -15.91
CA ARG A 216 -5.84 16.59 -16.55
C ARG A 216 -5.98 15.96 -17.94
N GLU A 217 -4.90 15.90 -18.70
CA GLU A 217 -4.90 15.37 -20.07
C GLU A 217 -4.72 13.85 -20.14
N LYS A 218 -3.78 13.30 -19.36
CA LYS A 218 -3.40 11.88 -19.43
C LYS A 218 -4.09 11.03 -18.36
N GLN A 219 -4.36 11.60 -17.19
CA GLN A 219 -4.87 10.89 -16.02
C GLN A 219 -4.06 9.61 -15.69
N GLU A 220 -2.75 9.63 -15.90
CA GLU A 220 -1.84 8.50 -15.65
C GLU A 220 -0.75 8.92 -14.68
N ASP A 221 -0.16 7.95 -13.98
CA ASP A 221 0.97 8.20 -13.10
C ASP A 221 2.23 8.54 -13.90
N LEU A 222 3.05 9.44 -13.35
CA LEU A 222 4.32 9.82 -13.95
C LEU A 222 5.33 8.68 -13.79
N LYS A 223 5.76 8.11 -14.90
CA LYS A 223 6.75 7.03 -14.95
C LYS A 223 8.05 7.51 -15.58
N THR A 224 9.14 6.82 -15.29
CA THR A 224 10.49 7.13 -15.81
C THR A 224 10.59 7.05 -17.34
N ASP A 225 9.75 6.24 -17.99
CA ASP A 225 9.73 6.06 -19.45
C ASP A 225 8.95 7.15 -20.20
N LEU A 226 8.40 8.15 -19.49
CA LEU A 226 7.72 9.28 -20.11
C LEU A 226 8.63 9.99 -21.13
N SER A 227 8.17 10.15 -22.38
CA SER A 227 8.90 10.96 -23.36
C SER A 227 8.90 12.43 -22.91
N LEU A 228 10.09 13.02 -22.85
CA LEU A 228 10.31 14.43 -22.55
C LEU A 228 10.53 15.24 -23.84
N ASP A 229 10.14 14.71 -25.00
CA ASP A 229 10.23 15.43 -26.27
C ASP A 229 9.38 16.69 -26.22
N GLY A 230 10.01 17.84 -26.51
CA GLY A 230 9.37 19.15 -26.41
C GLY A 230 9.32 19.74 -25.00
N PHE A 231 9.84 19.05 -23.98
CA PHE A 231 10.09 19.66 -22.67
C PHE A 231 11.44 20.38 -22.65
N HIS A 232 11.46 21.56 -22.04
CA HIS A 232 12.70 22.29 -21.80
C HIS A 232 13.26 21.91 -20.43
N ALA A 233 14.56 21.61 -20.37
CA ALA A 233 15.25 21.41 -19.10
C ALA A 233 15.22 22.73 -18.30
N ALA A 234 14.70 22.67 -17.08
CA ALA A 234 14.68 23.83 -16.18
C ALA A 234 16.10 24.18 -15.71
N HIS A 235 16.95 23.17 -15.54
CA HIS A 235 18.33 23.32 -15.12
C HIS A 235 19.25 22.33 -15.83
N GLU A 236 20.45 22.76 -16.19
CA GLU A 236 21.47 21.94 -16.84
C GLU A 236 22.85 22.32 -16.31
N TRP A 237 23.64 21.33 -15.89
CA TRP A 237 25.02 21.52 -15.45
C TRP A 237 25.83 20.23 -15.58
N THR A 238 27.15 20.35 -15.49
CA THR A 238 28.08 19.22 -15.62
C THR A 238 28.79 18.94 -14.31
N ILE A 239 28.99 17.66 -13.99
CA ILE A 239 29.72 17.18 -12.82
C ILE A 239 30.87 16.28 -13.30
N GLN A 240 32.02 16.41 -12.65
CA GLN A 240 33.19 15.58 -12.95
C GLN A 240 33.46 14.61 -11.78
N PRO A 241 33.09 13.33 -11.90
CA PRO A 241 33.41 12.33 -10.89
C PRO A 241 34.92 12.16 -10.73
N LYS A 242 35.39 12.16 -9.47
CA LYS A 242 36.81 11.99 -9.16
C LYS A 242 37.16 10.50 -9.00
N ALA A 243 37.35 9.82 -10.12
CA ALA A 243 37.87 8.45 -10.14
C ALA A 243 39.40 8.43 -9.98
N GLN A 244 39.93 7.38 -9.36
CA GLN A 244 41.38 7.21 -9.13
C GLN A 244 42.04 6.44 -10.28
N HIS A 245 41.28 5.54 -10.90
CA HIS A 245 41.68 4.71 -12.04
C HIS A 245 40.43 4.14 -12.74
N SER A 246 40.59 3.49 -13.90
CA SER A 246 39.48 3.00 -14.74
C SER A 246 38.60 1.91 -14.12
N PHE A 247 39.05 1.26 -13.04
CA PHE A 247 38.22 0.31 -12.31
C PHE A 247 37.38 0.94 -11.19
N HIS A 248 37.63 2.21 -10.80
CA HIS A 248 37.03 2.80 -9.61
C HIS A 248 35.54 3.10 -9.88
N ARG A 249 34.64 2.56 -9.06
CA ARG A 249 33.23 2.96 -8.98
C ARG A 249 33.09 4.07 -7.95
N VAL A 250 32.81 5.27 -8.41
CA VAL A 250 32.62 6.44 -7.55
C VAL A 250 31.14 6.57 -7.20
N THR A 251 30.84 6.83 -5.94
CA THR A 251 29.50 7.28 -5.52
C THR A 251 29.50 8.79 -5.45
N VAL A 252 28.68 9.43 -6.30
CA VAL A 252 28.56 10.88 -6.41
C VAL A 252 27.21 11.31 -5.86
N LYS A 253 27.24 12.21 -4.87
CA LYS A 253 26.04 12.91 -4.40
C LYS A 253 25.86 14.19 -5.21
N ILE A 254 24.69 14.34 -5.81
CA ILE A 254 24.33 15.44 -6.69
C ILE A 254 23.20 16.21 -6.02
N PRO A 255 23.47 17.37 -5.40
CA PRO A 255 22.43 18.24 -4.88
C PRO A 255 21.66 18.88 -6.03
N LEU A 256 20.33 18.89 -5.97
CA LEU A 256 19.51 19.62 -6.93
C LEU A 256 19.60 21.14 -6.67
N PRO A 257 19.36 21.98 -7.71
CA PRO A 257 19.43 23.44 -7.62
C PRO A 257 18.67 24.03 -6.43
N LYS A 258 19.21 25.11 -5.85
CA LYS A 258 18.67 25.72 -4.61
C LYS A 258 17.22 26.17 -4.78
N GLU A 259 16.83 26.58 -5.97
CA GLU A 259 15.47 27.02 -6.32
C GLU A 259 14.45 25.89 -6.20
N LEU A 260 14.86 24.63 -6.31
CA LEU A 260 14.00 23.45 -6.19
C LEU A 260 13.90 22.93 -4.75
N GLN A 261 14.85 23.29 -3.88
CA GLN A 261 14.89 22.84 -2.48
C GLN A 261 13.64 23.29 -1.70
N SER A 262 13.04 24.43 -2.05
CA SER A 262 11.84 24.95 -1.38
C SER A 262 10.55 24.78 -2.18
N LYS A 263 10.56 24.01 -3.28
CA LYS A 263 9.40 23.84 -4.16
C LYS A 263 8.85 22.42 -4.09
N ARG A 264 7.52 22.28 -4.08
CA ARG A 264 6.86 21.00 -4.33
C ARG A 264 6.77 20.77 -5.84
N GLY A 265 6.86 19.52 -6.26
CA GLY A 265 6.91 19.22 -7.69
C GLY A 265 7.34 17.79 -7.98
N VAL A 266 7.20 17.41 -9.25
CA VAL A 266 7.78 16.19 -9.79
C VAL A 266 8.88 16.59 -10.77
N PHE A 267 10.08 16.08 -10.50
CA PHE A 267 11.29 16.42 -11.23
C PHE A 267 11.85 15.18 -11.92
N PHE A 268 12.08 15.29 -13.22
CA PHE A 268 12.81 14.27 -13.97
C PHE A 268 14.28 14.68 -14.00
N VAL A 269 15.16 13.80 -13.55
CA VAL A 269 16.61 14.02 -13.54
C VAL A 269 17.23 13.07 -14.55
N ASP A 270 17.69 13.63 -15.66
CA ASP A 270 18.44 12.92 -16.68
C ASP A 270 19.94 13.13 -16.49
N LEU A 271 20.68 12.02 -16.53
CA LEU A 271 22.13 11.98 -16.48
C LEU A 271 22.66 11.40 -17.78
N PHE A 272 23.62 12.09 -18.39
CA PHE A 272 24.31 11.64 -19.59
C PHE A 272 25.81 11.61 -19.34
N GLY A 273 26.47 10.50 -19.68
CA GLY A 273 27.91 10.36 -19.54
C GLY A 273 28.44 9.23 -20.42
N ASN A 274 29.47 9.52 -21.22
CA ASN A 274 30.16 8.57 -22.09
C ASN A 274 29.24 7.60 -22.87
N GLY A 275 28.16 8.13 -23.46
CA GLY A 275 27.19 7.34 -24.25
C GLY A 275 26.09 6.63 -23.45
N HIS A 276 26.10 6.72 -22.12
CA HIS A 276 25.06 6.18 -21.25
C HIS A 276 24.08 7.26 -20.81
N HIS A 277 22.80 6.89 -20.73
CA HIS A 277 21.72 7.71 -20.20
C HIS A 277 21.07 6.99 -19.02
N SER A 278 20.83 7.73 -17.94
CA SER A 278 20.09 7.27 -16.78
C SER A 278 19.06 8.33 -16.39
N ARG A 279 17.88 7.89 -15.97
CA ARG A 279 16.78 8.78 -15.59
C ARG A 279 16.19 8.38 -14.24
N ALA A 280 15.93 9.37 -13.41
CA ALA A 280 15.14 9.22 -12.20
C ALA A 280 13.96 10.19 -12.19
N VAL A 281 12.88 9.80 -11.53
CA VAL A 281 11.73 10.67 -11.22
C VAL A 281 11.74 10.87 -9.71
N ILE A 282 11.75 12.13 -9.29
CA ILE A 282 11.77 12.51 -7.88
C ILE A 282 10.55 13.37 -7.63
N GLN A 283 9.70 12.93 -6.71
CA GLN A 283 8.58 13.72 -6.23
C GLN A 283 8.96 14.39 -4.91
N ARG A 284 8.85 15.72 -4.86
CA ARG A 284 9.01 16.50 -3.63
C ARG A 284 7.66 17.02 -3.16
N GLY A 285 7.31 16.67 -1.92
CA GLY A 285 5.98 16.92 -1.37
C GLY A 285 5.02 15.76 -1.64
N VAL A 286 4.09 15.57 -0.72
CA VAL A 286 3.05 14.55 -0.78
C VAL A 286 1.74 15.21 -0.37
N MET A 287 0.67 14.87 -1.06
CA MET A 287 -0.68 15.26 -0.67
C MET A 287 -1.54 14.01 -0.63
N THR A 288 -2.20 13.81 0.51
CA THR A 288 -3.11 12.69 0.72
C THR A 288 -4.51 13.21 1.02
N HIS A 289 -5.48 12.31 1.11
CA HIS A 289 -6.84 12.67 1.46
C HIS A 289 -7.46 11.64 2.40
N ILE A 290 -8.44 12.09 3.18
CA ILE A 290 -9.34 11.24 3.95
C ILE A 290 -10.73 11.38 3.33
N GLU A 291 -11.35 10.25 3.04
CA GLU A 291 -12.71 10.16 2.51
C GLU A 291 -13.69 9.67 3.59
N ARG A 292 -14.89 10.27 3.63
CA ARG A 292 -16.04 9.74 4.36
C ARG A 292 -17.32 9.90 3.54
N CYS A 293 -18.18 8.87 3.52
CA CYS A 293 -19.53 9.02 2.98
C CYS A 293 -20.44 9.79 3.95
N THR A 294 -21.20 10.73 3.41
CA THR A 294 -22.21 11.54 4.08
C THR A 294 -23.55 11.40 3.37
N GLU A 295 -24.63 11.98 3.92
CA GLU A 295 -25.97 11.93 3.33
C GLU A 295 -26.04 12.56 1.92
N SER A 296 -25.21 13.57 1.66
CA SER A 296 -25.16 14.30 0.39
C SER A 296 -24.07 13.83 -0.59
N GLY A 297 -23.32 12.78 -0.28
CA GLY A 297 -22.23 12.30 -1.14
C GLY A 297 -20.96 11.88 -0.39
N HIS A 298 -19.83 12.16 -1.01
CA HIS A 298 -18.49 11.92 -0.47
C HIS A 298 -17.92 13.23 0.08
N LYS A 299 -17.37 13.16 1.28
CA LYS A 299 -16.66 14.25 1.93
C LYS A 299 -15.18 13.93 1.95
N PHE A 300 -14.37 14.87 1.46
CA PHE A 300 -12.92 14.78 1.42
C PHE A 300 -12.29 15.84 2.31
N VAL A 301 -11.19 15.49 2.94
CA VAL A 301 -10.26 16.42 3.59
C VAL A 301 -8.87 16.11 3.08
N LEU A 302 -8.16 17.13 2.60
CA LEU A 302 -6.81 16.99 2.04
C LEU A 302 -5.78 17.25 3.13
N LEU A 303 -4.71 16.45 3.14
CA LEU A 303 -3.62 16.53 4.10
C LEU A 303 -2.29 16.75 3.39
N ASP A 304 -1.43 17.56 3.98
CA ASP A 304 -0.06 17.77 3.51
C ASP A 304 0.92 16.70 4.01
N GLU A 305 2.21 16.89 3.72
CA GLU A 305 3.29 15.98 4.12
C GLU A 305 3.53 15.88 5.64
N ASP A 306 3.02 16.83 6.44
CA ASP A 306 3.09 16.79 7.89
C ASP A 306 1.75 16.30 8.50
N HIS A 307 0.84 15.80 7.65
CA HIS A 307 -0.51 15.33 7.99
C HIS A 307 -1.45 16.43 8.51
N GLU A 308 -1.15 17.70 8.20
CA GLU A 308 -1.99 18.83 8.56
C GLU A 308 -3.06 19.09 7.49
N VAL A 309 -4.21 19.60 7.93
CA VAL A 309 -5.35 19.85 7.04
C VAL A 309 -5.07 21.03 6.12
N ILE A 310 -5.16 20.78 4.82
CA ILE A 310 -5.06 21.80 3.78
C ILE A 310 -6.44 22.47 3.62
N LYS A 311 -6.61 23.64 4.22
CA LYS A 311 -7.89 24.37 4.19
C LYS A 311 -8.27 24.92 2.81
N ASN A 312 -7.29 25.35 2.02
CA ASN A 312 -7.51 25.94 0.70
C ASN A 312 -7.10 24.96 -0.40
N ALA A 313 -8.01 24.08 -0.76
CA ALA A 313 -7.73 22.99 -1.68
C ALA A 313 -8.90 22.75 -2.64
N SER A 314 -8.61 22.04 -3.72
CA SER A 314 -9.63 21.62 -4.67
C SER A 314 -9.39 20.20 -5.18
N ILE A 315 -10.47 19.53 -5.55
CA ILE A 315 -10.44 18.26 -6.25
C ILE A 315 -10.99 18.47 -7.64
N TRP A 316 -10.20 18.12 -8.66
CA TRP A 316 -10.68 18.05 -10.03
C TRP A 316 -11.09 16.62 -10.38
N MET A 317 -12.29 16.46 -10.93
CA MET A 317 -12.86 15.17 -11.32
C MET A 317 -13.74 15.35 -12.56
N SER A 318 -13.46 14.60 -13.63
CA SER A 318 -14.28 14.53 -14.85
C SER A 318 -14.65 15.90 -15.44
N GLY A 319 -13.70 16.84 -15.48
CA GLY A 319 -13.92 18.19 -16.01
C GLY A 319 -14.47 19.21 -15.01
N HIS A 320 -14.91 18.77 -13.83
CA HIS A 320 -15.44 19.63 -12.77
C HIS A 320 -14.40 19.83 -11.66
N THR A 321 -14.40 21.02 -11.06
CA THR A 321 -13.56 21.34 -9.90
C THR A 321 -14.45 21.55 -8.68
N TYR A 322 -14.20 20.79 -7.62
CA TYR A 322 -14.86 20.90 -6.34
C TYR A 322 -13.92 21.63 -5.38
N GLN A 323 -14.37 22.76 -4.84
CA GLN A 323 -13.58 23.59 -3.94
C GLN A 323 -13.82 23.21 -2.48
N SER A 324 -12.81 23.42 -1.64
CA SER A 324 -12.96 23.26 -0.20
C SER A 324 -13.79 24.39 0.40
N ASN A 325 -14.51 24.07 1.47
CA ASN A 325 -15.11 25.07 2.32
C ASN A 325 -14.02 25.85 3.08
N THR A 326 -14.08 27.17 3.03
CA THR A 326 -13.12 28.11 3.61
C THR A 326 -12.88 27.89 5.11
N ASP A 327 -13.88 27.41 5.86
CA ASP A 327 -13.79 27.31 7.32
C ASP A 327 -13.06 26.05 7.80
N ASN A 328 -13.43 24.89 7.23
CA ASN A 328 -13.01 23.56 7.71
C ASN A 328 -12.16 22.77 6.70
N GLY A 329 -11.99 23.24 5.47
CA GLY A 329 -11.22 22.55 4.43
C GLY A 329 -11.91 21.33 3.82
N GLU A 330 -13.21 21.13 4.07
CA GLU A 330 -13.96 19.99 3.57
C GLU A 330 -14.39 20.20 2.11
N ILE A 331 -14.21 19.18 1.27
CA ILE A 331 -14.63 19.17 -0.13
C ILE A 331 -15.75 18.14 -0.29
N HIS A 332 -16.89 18.57 -0.84
CA HIS A 332 -18.04 17.69 -1.06
C HIS A 332 -18.17 17.34 -2.54
N ILE A 333 -18.21 16.03 -2.82
CA ILE A 333 -18.48 15.47 -4.14
C ILE A 333 -19.79 14.67 -4.06
N PRO A 334 -20.82 15.00 -4.85
CA PRO A 334 -22.11 14.29 -4.80
C PRO A 334 -21.96 12.83 -5.27
N PHE A 335 -22.93 11.98 -4.95
CA PHE A 335 -22.92 10.59 -5.43
C PHE A 335 -23.02 10.50 -6.96
N SER A 336 -22.55 9.38 -7.50
CA SER A 336 -22.63 9.09 -8.92
C SER A 336 -23.92 8.35 -9.27
N THR A 337 -24.46 8.60 -10.46
CA THR A 337 -25.48 7.72 -11.06
C THR A 337 -24.86 6.48 -11.73
N LYS A 338 -23.53 6.46 -11.91
CA LYS A 338 -22.74 5.36 -12.48
C LYS A 338 -21.59 5.04 -11.52
N PRO A 339 -21.78 4.15 -10.53
CA PRO A 339 -20.76 3.87 -9.55
C PRO A 339 -19.54 3.23 -10.22
N GLN A 340 -18.36 3.80 -9.99
CA GLN A 340 -17.10 3.33 -10.56
C GLN A 340 -15.90 3.84 -9.77
N THR A 341 -14.76 3.19 -9.90
CA THR A 341 -13.50 3.78 -9.45
C THR A 341 -13.19 4.99 -10.34
N GLN A 342 -13.11 6.16 -9.73
CA GLN A 342 -12.95 7.42 -10.42
C GLN A 342 -11.60 8.03 -10.08
N LYS A 343 -10.86 8.47 -11.10
CA LYS A 343 -9.62 9.22 -10.90
C LYS A 343 -9.95 10.67 -10.54
N ILE A 344 -9.22 11.19 -9.57
CA ILE A 344 -9.32 12.56 -9.08
C ILE A 344 -7.93 13.17 -8.98
N ILE A 345 -7.87 14.48 -9.18
CA ILE A 345 -6.64 15.26 -9.07
C ILE A 345 -6.79 16.15 -7.84
N LEU A 346 -5.95 15.91 -6.85
CA LEU A 346 -5.86 16.72 -5.66
C LEU A 346 -5.01 17.96 -5.98
N GLN A 347 -5.49 19.13 -5.62
CA GLN A 347 -4.82 20.40 -5.87
C GLN A 347 -4.80 21.26 -4.59
N ARG A 348 -3.62 21.82 -4.29
CA ARG A 348 -3.46 22.91 -3.31
C ARG A 348 -3.66 24.23 -4.03
N ASN A 349 -4.55 25.09 -3.55
CA ASN A 349 -4.82 26.36 -4.24
C ASN A 349 -3.73 27.41 -4.02
N ASP A 350 -2.94 27.29 -2.95
CA ASP A 350 -1.77 28.14 -2.69
C ASP A 350 -0.49 27.68 -3.43
N ASP A 351 -0.47 26.44 -3.94
CA ASP A 351 0.55 25.94 -4.85
C ASP A 351 -0.08 25.17 -6.02
N PRO A 352 -0.66 25.89 -7.01
CA PRO A 352 -1.48 25.27 -8.05
C PRO A 352 -0.69 24.41 -9.05
N LYS A 353 0.64 24.52 -9.05
CA LYS A 353 1.52 23.78 -9.96
C LYS A 353 1.74 22.33 -9.52
N PHE A 354 1.64 22.07 -8.22
CA PHE A 354 1.79 20.74 -7.65
C PHE A 354 0.43 20.09 -7.41
N ASN A 355 0.17 19.00 -8.12
CA ASN A 355 -1.06 18.24 -8.07
C ASN A 355 -0.71 16.77 -7.86
N VAL A 356 -1.62 16.01 -7.27
CA VAL A 356 -1.45 14.58 -7.04
C VAL A 356 -2.63 13.85 -7.65
N LEU A 357 -2.34 12.87 -8.51
CA LEU A 357 -3.34 11.96 -9.05
C LEU A 357 -3.63 10.87 -8.02
N THR A 358 -4.91 10.60 -7.81
CA THR A 358 -5.36 9.46 -7.00
C THR A 358 -6.69 8.95 -7.52
N SER A 359 -7.25 7.93 -6.89
CA SER A 359 -8.55 7.39 -7.23
C SER A 359 -9.34 7.05 -5.97
N PHE A 360 -10.65 7.07 -6.10
CA PHE A 360 -11.56 6.65 -5.05
C PHE A 360 -12.74 5.87 -5.65
N GLU A 361 -13.47 5.14 -4.81
CA GLU A 361 -14.70 4.47 -5.22
C GLU A 361 -15.85 5.48 -5.21
N HIS A 362 -16.24 5.97 -6.38
CA HIS A 362 -17.37 6.88 -6.49
C HIS A 362 -18.66 6.08 -6.39
N LYS A 363 -19.32 6.17 -5.23
CA LYS A 363 -20.50 5.36 -4.90
C LYS A 363 -21.77 5.98 -5.46
N ALA A 364 -22.75 5.13 -5.69
CA ALA A 364 -24.12 5.55 -5.94
C ALA A 364 -24.87 5.74 -4.62
N GLU A 365 -25.90 6.57 -4.62
CA GLU A 365 -26.77 6.75 -3.46
C GLU A 365 -27.67 5.51 -3.30
N THR A 366 -27.29 4.58 -2.42
CA THR A 366 -28.05 3.32 -2.19
C THR A 366 -28.58 3.27 -0.77
N TYR A 367 -29.91 3.29 -0.63
CA TYR A 367 -30.58 3.16 0.65
C TYR A 367 -30.96 1.71 0.94
N GLN A 368 -30.88 1.33 2.20
CA GLN A 368 -31.34 0.04 2.70
C GLN A 368 -32.08 0.24 4.02
N LEU A 369 -33.32 -0.26 4.09
CA LEU A 369 -34.10 -0.30 5.31
C LEU A 369 -33.71 -1.53 6.14
N GLN A 370 -33.31 -1.27 7.38
CA GLN A 370 -33.26 -2.27 8.43
C GLN A 370 -34.42 -2.01 9.39
N CYS A 371 -35.06 -3.09 9.86
CA CYS A 371 -36.13 -2.96 10.84
C CYS A 371 -36.11 -4.17 11.76
N GLY A 372 -36.08 -3.90 13.06
CA GLY A 372 -36.37 -4.90 14.08
C GLY A 372 -37.86 -4.86 14.42
N PHE A 373 -38.53 -6.00 14.31
CA PHE A 373 -39.89 -6.16 14.80
C PHE A 373 -39.87 -7.01 16.05
N TYR A 374 -40.67 -6.60 17.05
CA TYR A 374 -40.90 -7.39 18.24
C TYR A 374 -42.38 -7.43 18.57
N LEU A 375 -42.85 -8.65 18.85
CA LEU A 375 -44.22 -8.93 19.28
C LEU A 375 -44.13 -10.01 20.35
N ASP A 376 -44.62 -9.68 21.55
CA ASP A 376 -44.60 -10.62 22.67
C ASP A 376 -45.64 -11.72 22.47
N ARG A 377 -45.19 -12.97 22.54
CA ARG A 377 -46.04 -14.15 22.41
C ARG A 377 -47.13 -14.21 23.49
N GLU A 378 -46.83 -13.77 24.70
CA GLU A 378 -47.80 -13.81 25.81
C GLU A 378 -48.93 -12.78 25.64
N GLN A 379 -48.75 -11.80 24.75
CA GLN A 379 -49.81 -10.86 24.38
C GLN A 379 -50.68 -11.36 23.21
N MET A 380 -50.24 -12.39 22.48
CA MET A 380 -50.95 -12.96 21.33
C MET A 380 -52.10 -13.90 21.73
N LEU A 381 -52.84 -13.51 22.76
CA LEU A 381 -53.98 -14.27 23.29
C LEU A 381 -55.26 -13.92 22.52
N ALA A 382 -56.09 -14.94 22.30
CA ALA A 382 -57.35 -14.79 21.59
C ALA A 382 -58.23 -13.69 22.20
N LYS A 383 -58.75 -12.81 21.35
CA LYS A 383 -59.62 -11.66 21.71
C LYS A 383 -58.96 -10.61 22.61
N LYS A 384 -57.63 -10.64 22.78
CA LYS A 384 -56.88 -9.59 23.48
C LYS A 384 -56.14 -8.68 22.50
N GLN A 385 -55.61 -7.58 23.01
CA GLN A 385 -54.73 -6.69 22.26
C GLN A 385 -53.28 -7.09 22.47
N ALA A 386 -52.50 -7.02 21.39
CA ALA A 386 -51.05 -7.18 21.43
C ALA A 386 -50.37 -5.91 20.93
N THR A 387 -49.21 -5.61 21.50
CA THR A 387 -48.39 -4.46 21.14
C THR A 387 -47.28 -4.89 20.20
N VAL A 388 -47.27 -4.31 19.01
CA VAL A 388 -46.19 -4.43 18.04
C VAL A 388 -45.19 -3.31 18.30
N ILE A 389 -43.93 -3.67 18.50
CA ILE A 389 -42.81 -2.75 18.63
C ILE A 389 -42.03 -2.77 17.31
N VAL A 390 -41.76 -1.58 16.77
CA VAL A 390 -41.05 -1.39 15.50
C VAL A 390 -39.85 -0.50 15.75
N ARG A 391 -38.66 -0.99 15.37
CA ARG A 391 -37.42 -0.22 15.41
C ARG A 391 -36.79 -0.15 14.02
N PRO A 392 -37.09 0.89 13.24
CA PRO A 392 -36.45 1.09 11.95
C PRO A 392 -35.02 1.62 12.11
N GLY A 393 -34.24 1.43 11.07
CA GLY A 393 -32.93 2.03 10.87
C GLY A 393 -32.69 2.16 9.38
N LEU A 394 -32.23 3.32 8.94
CA LEU A 394 -31.92 3.56 7.54
C LEU A 394 -30.41 3.50 7.36
N LEU A 395 -29.96 2.74 6.36
CA LEU A 395 -28.57 2.72 5.95
C LEU A 395 -28.42 3.37 4.57
N LEU A 396 -27.41 4.20 4.41
CA LEU A 396 -26.94 4.75 3.14
C LEU A 396 -25.54 4.20 2.88
N ASN A 397 -25.38 3.39 1.83
CA ASN A 397 -24.12 2.75 1.48
C ASN A 397 -23.44 2.02 2.66
N GLY A 398 -24.25 1.40 3.53
CA GLY A 398 -23.81 0.68 4.72
C GLY A 398 -23.65 1.53 5.99
N ASN A 399 -23.71 2.86 5.90
CA ASN A 399 -23.64 3.75 7.06
C ASN A 399 -25.03 4.13 7.54
N ARG A 400 -25.23 4.20 8.87
CA ARG A 400 -26.51 4.61 9.44
C ARG A 400 -26.76 6.09 9.22
N VAL A 401 -27.93 6.41 8.66
CA VAL A 401 -28.45 7.78 8.47
C VAL A 401 -29.78 7.92 9.22
N THR A 402 -30.22 9.16 9.40
CA THR A 402 -31.45 9.43 10.16
C THR A 402 -32.69 8.85 9.47
N VAL A 403 -33.61 8.29 10.27
CA VAL A 403 -34.92 7.83 9.77
C VAL A 403 -35.87 8.97 9.40
N ASP A 404 -35.53 10.22 9.72
CA ASP A 404 -36.32 11.40 9.35
C ASP A 404 -36.38 11.61 7.82
N LEU A 405 -35.47 10.98 7.07
CA LEU A 405 -35.49 10.94 5.60
C LEU A 405 -36.59 10.05 5.03
N LEU A 406 -37.24 9.21 5.85
CA LEU A 406 -38.30 8.30 5.40
C LEU A 406 -39.63 9.04 5.24
N GLU A 407 -40.20 8.94 4.05
CA GLU A 407 -41.53 9.43 3.69
C GLU A 407 -42.53 8.27 3.63
N ASN A 408 -43.82 8.56 3.81
CA ASN A 408 -44.92 7.60 3.63
C ASN A 408 -44.73 6.27 4.38
N VAL A 409 -44.33 6.35 5.65
CA VAL A 409 -44.09 5.15 6.48
C VAL A 409 -45.41 4.47 6.83
N GLN A 410 -45.57 3.24 6.34
CA GLN A 410 -46.74 2.39 6.55
C GLN A 410 -46.35 1.05 7.18
N LEU A 411 -47.04 0.68 8.26
CA LEU A 411 -46.91 -0.64 8.87
C LEU A 411 -48.12 -1.49 8.50
N PHE A 412 -47.88 -2.56 7.74
CA PHE A 412 -48.85 -3.59 7.44
C PHE A 412 -48.72 -4.73 8.44
N VAL A 413 -49.84 -5.09 9.06
CA VAL A 413 -49.96 -6.23 9.96
C VAL A 413 -50.99 -7.18 9.39
N GLU A 414 -50.53 -8.35 8.95
CA GLU A 414 -51.37 -9.44 8.47
C GLU A 414 -51.40 -10.54 9.54
N VAL A 415 -52.58 -10.83 10.07
CA VAL A 415 -52.81 -11.90 11.04
C VAL A 415 -53.54 -13.03 10.34
N LYS A 416 -52.89 -14.18 10.21
CA LYS A 416 -53.45 -15.38 9.61
C LYS A 416 -54.06 -16.27 10.69
N THR A 417 -55.24 -16.79 10.39
CA THR A 417 -55.97 -17.70 11.26
C THR A 417 -56.20 -19.02 10.53
N MET A 418 -56.39 -20.11 11.28
CA MET A 418 -56.69 -21.42 10.70
C MET A 418 -57.94 -21.41 9.82
N ASP A 419 -58.93 -20.61 10.19
CA ASP A 419 -60.24 -20.58 9.54
C ASP A 419 -60.27 -19.67 8.31
N SER A 420 -59.09 -19.29 7.77
CA SER A 420 -58.86 -18.42 6.59
C SER A 420 -59.52 -17.02 6.63
N ARG A 421 -60.13 -16.64 7.76
CA ARG A 421 -60.60 -15.28 8.07
C ARG A 421 -59.54 -14.54 8.89
N GLY A 422 -58.44 -14.20 8.24
CA GLY A 422 -57.39 -13.37 8.82
C GLY A 422 -57.83 -11.91 9.00
N ILE A 423 -57.01 -11.13 9.72
CA ILE A 423 -57.18 -9.69 9.88
C ILE A 423 -55.98 -8.99 9.26
N ASN A 424 -56.24 -8.06 8.35
CA ASN A 424 -55.23 -7.15 7.82
C ASN A 424 -55.48 -5.76 8.41
N LYS A 425 -54.45 -5.17 9.01
CA LYS A 425 -54.49 -3.81 9.53
C LYS A 425 -53.30 -3.02 9.01
N THR A 426 -53.57 -1.86 8.46
CA THR A 426 -52.55 -0.91 8.00
C THR A 426 -52.52 0.27 8.97
N PHE A 427 -51.32 0.66 9.39
CA PHE A 427 -51.09 1.89 10.14
C PHE A 427 -50.37 2.87 9.22
N ASP A 428 -51.10 3.87 8.73
CA ASP A 428 -50.58 4.93 7.89
C ASP A 428 -49.87 6.00 8.72
N ASN A 429 -48.83 6.62 8.14
CA ASN A 429 -48.05 7.70 8.74
C ASN A 429 -47.51 7.35 10.13
N LEU A 430 -46.93 6.16 10.26
CA LEU A 430 -46.31 5.72 11.50
C LEU A 430 -45.13 6.65 11.84
N LYS A 431 -45.20 7.32 12.99
CA LYS A 431 -44.10 8.15 13.49
C LYS A 431 -42.96 7.25 13.93
N VAL A 432 -41.81 7.43 13.31
CA VAL A 432 -40.57 6.70 13.58
C VAL A 432 -39.49 7.66 14.07
N PHE A 433 -38.58 7.15 14.89
CA PHE A 433 -37.53 7.95 15.52
C PHE A 433 -36.23 7.15 15.57
N ASP A 434 -35.08 7.83 15.57
CA ASP A 434 -33.77 7.17 15.64
C ASP A 434 -33.48 6.56 17.02
N HIS A 435 -33.98 7.21 18.08
CA HIS A 435 -33.61 6.93 19.47
C HIS A 435 -34.67 6.17 20.26
N VAL A 436 -35.86 5.97 19.70
CA VAL A 436 -37.03 5.42 20.40
C VAL A 436 -37.81 4.50 19.48
N GLU A 437 -38.32 3.40 20.02
CA GLU A 437 -39.17 2.49 19.27
C GLU A 437 -40.59 3.05 19.05
N SER A 438 -41.20 2.66 17.93
CA SER A 438 -42.59 2.96 17.63
C SER A 438 -43.50 1.82 18.09
N TYR A 439 -44.66 2.16 18.64
CA TYR A 439 -45.62 1.20 19.21
C TYR A 439 -46.95 1.24 18.46
N CYS A 440 -47.51 0.08 18.16
CA CYS A 440 -48.82 -0.07 17.52
C CYS A 440 -49.60 -1.19 18.20
N THR A 441 -50.90 -0.99 18.45
CA THR A 441 -51.76 -2.00 19.07
C THR A 441 -52.70 -2.64 18.06
N ILE A 442 -52.77 -3.98 18.08
CA ILE A 442 -53.65 -4.77 17.22
C ILE A 442 -54.47 -5.76 18.05
N SER A 443 -55.72 -6.00 17.64
CA SER A 443 -56.59 -6.99 18.26
C SER A 443 -56.36 -8.36 17.66
N MET A 444 -56.13 -9.37 18.50
CA MET A 444 -55.87 -10.74 18.09
C MET A 444 -57.19 -11.53 17.95
N PRO A 445 -57.50 -12.09 16.77
CA PRO A 445 -58.67 -12.94 16.58
C PRO A 445 -58.47 -14.31 17.25
N MET A 446 -59.46 -15.20 17.14
CA MET A 446 -59.28 -16.59 17.57
C MET A 446 -58.45 -17.37 16.53
N ASN A 447 -57.81 -18.45 16.98
CA ASN A 447 -57.12 -19.42 16.12
C ASN A 447 -56.00 -18.81 15.23
N VAL A 448 -55.26 -17.83 15.76
CA VAL A 448 -54.11 -17.22 15.05
C VAL A 448 -52.98 -18.24 14.91
N THR A 449 -52.46 -18.39 13.69
CA THR A 449 -51.32 -19.26 13.37
C THR A 449 -50.06 -18.45 13.05
N ASP A 450 -50.21 -17.33 12.35
CA ASP A 450 -49.07 -16.53 11.91
C ASP A 450 -49.41 -15.05 11.95
N VAL A 451 -48.45 -14.23 12.35
CA VAL A 451 -48.51 -12.77 12.26
C VAL A 451 -47.35 -12.31 11.38
N VAL A 452 -47.66 -11.64 10.27
CA VAL A 452 -46.67 -11.05 9.36
C VAL A 452 -46.69 -9.54 9.53
N LEU A 453 -45.54 -9.00 9.91
CA LEU A 453 -45.30 -7.57 9.99
C LEU A 453 -44.50 -7.13 8.77
N ARG A 454 -44.90 -6.03 8.15
CA ARG A 454 -44.21 -5.45 7.00
C ARG A 454 -44.22 -3.93 7.13
N LEU A 455 -43.04 -3.34 7.19
CA LEU A 455 -42.85 -1.90 7.14
C LEU A 455 -42.50 -1.52 5.69
N SER A 456 -43.28 -0.64 5.11
CA SER A 456 -43.03 -0.03 3.80
C SER A 456 -42.82 1.46 3.98
N CYS A 457 -41.85 2.04 3.27
CA CYS A 457 -41.57 3.47 3.28
C CYS A 457 -40.90 3.88 1.99
N GLN A 458 -40.86 5.19 1.74
CA GLN A 458 -40.20 5.78 0.59
C GLN A 458 -39.05 6.66 1.04
N VAL A 459 -37.98 6.73 0.25
CA VAL A 459 -36.92 7.72 0.44
C VAL A 459 -36.64 8.41 -0.89
N THR A 460 -36.45 9.73 -0.84
CA THR A 460 -36.11 10.49 -2.03
C THR A 460 -34.60 10.40 -2.29
N ASN A 461 -34.21 9.74 -3.38
CA ASN A 461 -32.84 9.69 -3.85
C ASN A 461 -32.49 11.01 -4.54
N GLN A 462 -31.61 11.79 -3.91
CA GLN A 462 -31.28 13.13 -4.42
C GLN A 462 -30.52 13.06 -5.74
N SER A 463 -29.67 12.05 -5.89
CA SER A 463 -28.80 11.87 -7.07
C SER A 463 -29.57 11.51 -8.33
N GLN A 464 -30.66 10.74 -8.20
CA GLN A 464 -31.51 10.31 -9.32
C GLN A 464 -32.82 11.10 -9.43
N SER A 465 -33.08 12.01 -8.48
CA SER A 465 -34.36 12.75 -8.41
C SER A 465 -35.59 11.84 -8.45
N SER A 466 -35.48 10.67 -7.82
CA SER A 466 -36.50 9.61 -7.84
C SER A 466 -36.79 9.11 -6.43
N LYS A 467 -38.02 8.64 -6.21
CA LYS A 467 -38.39 7.98 -4.95
C LYS A 467 -38.06 6.50 -5.04
N VAL A 468 -37.44 5.98 -3.99
CA VAL A 468 -37.10 4.56 -3.84
C VAL A 468 -38.00 3.97 -2.76
N ASP A 469 -38.74 2.92 -3.13
CA ASP A 469 -39.54 2.15 -2.19
C ASP A 469 -38.64 1.17 -1.43
N LEU A 470 -38.76 1.18 -0.10
CA LEU A 470 -38.04 0.29 0.80
C LEU A 470 -39.05 -0.51 1.62
N GLU A 471 -38.83 -1.82 1.71
CA GLU A 471 -39.68 -2.71 2.49
C GLU A 471 -38.85 -3.63 3.38
N LYS A 472 -39.33 -3.88 4.59
CA LYS A 472 -38.83 -4.95 5.45
C LYS A 472 -39.98 -5.69 6.11
N SER A 473 -39.90 -7.02 6.11
CA SER A 473 -40.91 -7.87 6.74
C SER A 473 -40.31 -8.93 7.68
N GLN A 474 -41.14 -9.37 8.63
CA GLN A 474 -40.83 -10.44 9.57
C GLN A 474 -42.13 -11.18 9.93
N SER A 475 -42.05 -12.50 10.04
CA SER A 475 -43.17 -13.36 10.43
C SER A 475 -42.94 -13.97 11.82
N PHE A 476 -44.04 -14.11 12.57
CA PHE A 476 -44.10 -14.73 13.88
C PHE A 476 -45.09 -15.87 13.83
N GLN A 477 -44.61 -17.09 14.02
CA GLN A 477 -45.46 -18.28 14.04
C GLN A 477 -45.87 -18.59 15.47
N ILE A 478 -47.14 -18.89 15.66
CA ILE A 478 -47.74 -19.23 16.95
C ILE A 478 -48.72 -20.37 16.78
N ASN A 479 -49.02 -21.06 17.89
CA ASN A 479 -50.08 -22.07 17.94
C ASN A 479 -49.90 -23.22 16.93
N GLY A 480 -48.66 -23.53 16.51
CA GLY A 480 -48.36 -24.64 15.59
C GLY A 480 -48.76 -26.03 16.11
N ILE A 481 -49.10 -26.15 17.39
CA ILE A 481 -49.70 -27.38 17.94
C ILE A 481 -51.10 -27.60 17.35
N HIS A 482 -51.86 -26.53 17.06
CA HIS A 482 -53.22 -26.62 16.51
C HIS A 482 -53.26 -27.08 15.05
N THR A 483 -52.13 -27.03 14.33
CA THR A 483 -52.01 -27.58 12.97
C THR A 483 -51.58 -29.04 12.95
N THR A 484 -51.35 -29.66 14.12
CA THR A 484 -50.93 -31.07 14.23
C THR A 484 -51.91 -31.86 15.09
N ASN A 485 -52.30 -33.06 14.64
CA ASN A 485 -53.14 -33.99 15.42
C ASN A 485 -52.35 -34.74 16.53
N ARG A 486 -51.17 -34.23 16.92
CA ARG A 486 -50.27 -34.88 17.89
C ARG A 486 -49.97 -33.93 19.03
N ILE A 487 -50.39 -34.32 20.23
CA ILE A 487 -49.98 -33.67 21.47
C ILE A 487 -48.59 -34.23 21.82
N SER A 488 -47.53 -33.48 21.58
CA SER A 488 -46.22 -33.78 22.19
C SER A 488 -45.97 -32.78 23.32
N CYS A 489 -45.71 -33.29 24.52
CA CYS A 489 -45.08 -32.49 25.57
C CYS A 489 -43.66 -32.14 25.14
N SER A 490 -43.28 -30.88 25.25
CA SER A 490 -41.88 -30.45 25.22
C SER A 490 -41.17 -31.10 26.41
N ILE A 491 -40.05 -31.79 26.14
CA ILE A 491 -39.09 -32.24 27.17
C ILE A 491 -38.16 -31.07 27.49
#